data_AF-A0A820Q4C7-F1
#
_entry.id   AF-A0A820Q4C7-F1
#
_cell.length_a   1.000
_cell.length_b   1.000
_cell.length_c   1.000
_cell.angle_alpha   90.00
_cell.angle_beta   90.00
_cell.angle_gamma   90.00
#
_symmetry.space_group_name_H-M   'P 1'
#
loop_
_entity.id
_entity.type
_entity.pdbx_description
1 polymer ?
#
loop_
_entity_poly.entity_id
_entity_poly.type
_entity_poly.pdbx_seq_one_letter_code
_entity_poly.pdbx_strand_id
1 'polypeptide(L)'
;MAMANNKTQCFTCNKHKITFPCKGCLKEFCLNHLTEHQQILNEELSHIANEYNEFKQRINEQKQNPQNDLLIEQIDQWERISIETIQQKAEECRNIVIEYLPTFFNDIENTFNNLSEQIKEIHKENEFNEINLNYLKNQLVEMTEEL
;
A
#
# COMPACT_ATOMS: atom_id res chain seq x y z
N MET A 1 -61.40 -16.13 -54.31
CA MET A 1 -60.08 -16.70 -53.98
C MET A 1 -59.02 -15.76 -54.55
N ALA A 2 -58.45 -14.90 -53.72
CA ALA A 2 -57.38 -14.00 -54.13
C ALA A 2 -56.05 -14.68 -53.79
N MET A 3 -55.15 -14.82 -54.78
CA MET A 3 -53.83 -15.39 -54.55
C MET A 3 -53.05 -14.47 -53.61
N ALA A 4 -52.75 -14.95 -52.40
CA ALA A 4 -51.89 -14.23 -51.46
C ALA A 4 -50.53 -14.02 -52.11
N ASN A 5 -50.16 -12.77 -52.30
CA ASN A 5 -48.87 -12.38 -52.86
C ASN A 5 -47.81 -12.65 -51.77
N ASN A 6 -47.38 -13.90 -51.61
CA ASN A 6 -46.44 -14.38 -50.57
C ASN A 6 -45.00 -13.87 -50.76
N LYS A 7 -44.84 -12.71 -51.39
CA LYS A 7 -43.56 -12.07 -51.67
C LYS A 7 -43.50 -10.73 -50.93
N THR A 8 -42.65 -10.68 -49.94
CA THR A 8 -42.33 -9.54 -49.09
C THR A 8 -40.90 -9.08 -49.39
N GLN A 9 -40.55 -7.88 -48.98
CA GLN A 9 -39.23 -7.31 -49.27
C GLN A 9 -38.20 -7.83 -48.25
N CYS A 10 -37.10 -8.40 -48.74
CA CYS A 10 -35.98 -8.79 -47.88
C CYS A 10 -35.22 -7.56 -47.37
N PHE A 11 -34.99 -7.47 -46.07
CA PHE A 11 -34.29 -6.38 -45.40
C PHE A 11 -32.86 -6.13 -45.94
N THR A 12 -32.11 -7.19 -46.27
CA THR A 12 -30.71 -7.07 -46.71
C THR A 12 -30.57 -6.70 -48.19
N CYS A 13 -31.33 -7.34 -49.08
CA CYS A 13 -31.15 -7.16 -50.53
C CYS A 13 -32.24 -6.33 -51.22
N ASN A 14 -33.28 -5.89 -50.48
CA ASN A 14 -34.41 -5.09 -50.96
C ASN A 14 -35.22 -5.70 -52.12
N LYS A 15 -35.02 -6.98 -52.44
CA LYS A 15 -35.77 -7.70 -53.49
C LYS A 15 -37.04 -8.31 -52.91
N HIS A 16 -38.15 -8.23 -53.66
CA HIS A 16 -39.42 -8.89 -53.33
C HIS A 16 -39.31 -10.39 -53.60
N LYS A 17 -39.25 -11.19 -52.53
CA LYS A 17 -39.06 -12.65 -52.55
C LYS A 17 -39.90 -13.29 -51.45
N ILE A 18 -39.92 -14.61 -51.38
CA ILE A 18 -40.40 -15.30 -50.18
C ILE A 18 -39.42 -14.95 -49.05
N THR A 19 -39.92 -14.32 -47.99
CA THR A 19 -39.13 -13.98 -46.81
C THR A 19 -39.62 -14.75 -45.60
N PHE A 20 -38.76 -14.80 -44.60
CA PHE A 20 -38.99 -15.40 -43.30
C PHE A 20 -38.66 -14.36 -42.23
N PRO A 21 -39.54 -14.15 -41.24
CA PRO A 21 -39.28 -13.22 -40.15
C PRO A 21 -38.26 -13.79 -39.16
N CYS A 22 -37.27 -12.98 -38.79
CA CYS A 22 -36.49 -13.20 -37.59
C CYS A 22 -37.22 -12.60 -36.38
N LYS A 23 -37.65 -13.43 -35.42
CA LYS A 23 -38.34 -12.95 -34.21
C LYS A 23 -37.43 -12.14 -33.27
N GLY A 24 -36.11 -12.27 -33.40
CA GLY A 24 -35.14 -11.55 -32.57
C GLY A 24 -34.98 -10.09 -32.99
N CYS A 25 -34.68 -9.85 -34.27
CA CYS A 25 -34.47 -8.49 -34.80
C CYS A 25 -35.70 -7.90 -35.51
N LEU A 26 -36.81 -8.64 -35.56
CA LEU A 26 -38.10 -8.26 -36.17
C LEU A 26 -38.03 -7.89 -37.66
N LYS A 27 -37.01 -8.40 -38.38
CA LYS A 27 -36.78 -8.14 -39.81
C LYS A 27 -37.13 -9.36 -40.67
N GLU A 28 -37.50 -9.09 -41.91
CA GLU A 28 -37.84 -10.09 -42.93
C GLU A 28 -36.63 -10.40 -43.83
N PHE A 29 -36.24 -11.66 -43.96
CA PHE A 29 -35.09 -12.07 -44.78
C PHE A 29 -35.47 -13.13 -45.80
N CYS A 30 -34.92 -13.09 -47.02
CA CYS A 30 -34.97 -14.27 -47.88
C CYS A 30 -34.03 -15.35 -47.30
N LEU A 31 -34.26 -16.62 -47.65
CA LEU A 31 -33.56 -17.78 -47.07
C LEU A 31 -32.04 -17.58 -46.94
N ASN A 32 -31.35 -17.15 -48.02
CA ASN A 32 -29.89 -16.94 -47.99
C ASN A 32 -29.45 -15.92 -46.93
N HIS A 33 -30.08 -14.74 -46.90
CA HIS A 33 -29.73 -13.70 -45.92
C HIS A 33 -30.18 -14.06 -44.50
N LEU A 34 -31.17 -14.95 -44.33
CA LEU A 34 -31.50 -15.50 -43.02
C LEU A 34 -30.40 -16.43 -42.52
N THR A 35 -29.88 -17.30 -43.39
CA THR A 35 -28.74 -18.18 -43.07
C THR A 35 -27.48 -17.37 -42.75
N GLU A 36 -27.17 -16.34 -43.56
CA GLU A 36 -26.07 -15.42 -43.28
C GLU A 36 -26.27 -14.68 -41.94
N HIS A 37 -27.49 -14.22 -41.66
CA HIS A 37 -27.80 -13.60 -40.36
C HIS A 37 -27.58 -14.57 -39.18
N GLN A 38 -27.99 -15.83 -39.31
CA GLN A 38 -27.73 -16.84 -38.29
C GLN A 38 -26.25 -17.16 -38.14
N GLN A 39 -25.48 -17.15 -39.24
CA GLN A 39 -24.03 -17.34 -39.18
C GLN A 39 -23.35 -16.21 -38.39
N ILE A 40 -23.73 -14.95 -38.65
CA ILE A 40 -23.21 -13.80 -37.89
C ILE A 40 -23.52 -13.95 -36.39
N LEU A 41 -24.74 -14.34 -36.03
CA LEU A 41 -25.11 -14.57 -34.63
C LEU A 41 -24.28 -15.69 -33.97
N ASN A 42 -23.96 -16.75 -34.71
CA ASN A 42 -23.09 -17.83 -34.21
C ASN A 42 -21.64 -17.36 -34.02
N GLU A 43 -21.14 -16.51 -34.91
CA GLU A 43 -19.81 -15.90 -34.79
C GLU A 43 -19.76 -14.98 -33.57
N GLU A 44 -20.76 -14.13 -33.36
CA GLU A 44 -20.89 -13.28 -32.16
C GLU A 44 -20.95 -14.12 -30.87
N LEU A 45 -21.74 -15.20 -30.85
CA LEU A 45 -21.82 -16.09 -29.69
C LEU A 45 -20.47 -16.76 -29.40
N SER A 46 -19.74 -17.16 -30.45
CA SER A 46 -18.41 -17.76 -30.31
C SER A 46 -17.42 -16.75 -29.74
N HIS A 47 -17.49 -15.48 -30.15
CA HIS A 47 -16.68 -14.41 -29.57
C HIS A 47 -16.97 -14.24 -28.08
N ILE A 48 -18.25 -14.15 -27.68
CA ILE A 48 -18.66 -14.04 -26.27
C ILE A 48 -18.16 -15.25 -25.46
N ALA A 49 -18.23 -16.45 -26.01
CA ALA A 49 -17.73 -17.66 -25.35
C ALA A 49 -16.21 -17.61 -25.12
N ASN A 50 -15.45 -17.08 -26.08
CA ASN A 50 -14.01 -16.89 -25.94
C ASN A 50 -13.67 -15.84 -24.88
N GLU A 51 -14.33 -14.68 -24.90
CA GLU A 51 -14.15 -13.63 -23.89
C GLU A 51 -14.47 -14.14 -22.48
N TYR A 52 -15.52 -14.95 -22.33
CA TYR A 52 -15.87 -15.60 -21.08
C TYR A 52 -14.76 -16.54 -20.59
N ASN A 53 -14.18 -17.34 -21.47
CA ASN A 53 -13.10 -18.26 -21.12
C ASN A 53 -11.82 -17.51 -20.71
N GLU A 54 -11.45 -16.46 -21.43
CA GLU A 54 -10.32 -15.59 -21.08
C GLU A 54 -10.53 -14.90 -19.73
N PHE A 55 -11.75 -14.41 -19.47
CA PHE A 55 -12.08 -13.80 -18.19
C PHE A 55 -12.01 -14.81 -17.05
N LYS A 56 -12.55 -16.01 -17.23
CA LYS A 56 -12.47 -17.11 -16.25
C LYS A 56 -11.02 -17.51 -15.97
N GLN A 57 -10.17 -17.55 -17.00
CA GLN A 57 -8.74 -17.82 -16.85
C GLN A 57 -8.07 -16.74 -16.00
N ARG A 58 -8.27 -15.45 -16.31
CA ARG A 58 -7.71 -14.33 -15.53
C ARG A 58 -8.10 -14.40 -14.05
N ILE A 59 -9.37 -14.71 -13.75
CA ILE A 59 -9.83 -14.91 -12.36
C ILE A 59 -9.07 -16.04 -11.68
N ASN A 60 -8.88 -17.18 -12.37
CA ASN A 60 -8.19 -18.32 -11.78
C ASN A 60 -6.71 -18.03 -11.54
N GLU A 61 -6.05 -17.31 -12.45
CA GLU A 61 -4.67 -16.86 -12.28
C GLU A 61 -4.52 -15.94 -11.06
N GLN A 62 -5.41 -14.96 -10.90
CA GLN A 62 -5.44 -14.10 -9.71
C GLN A 62 -5.68 -14.88 -8.42
N LYS A 63 -6.57 -15.89 -8.44
CA LYS A 63 -6.79 -16.77 -7.27
C LYS A 63 -5.57 -17.60 -6.91
N GLN A 64 -4.80 -18.05 -7.90
CA GLN A 64 -3.59 -18.84 -7.67
C GLN A 64 -2.42 -18.00 -7.18
N ASN A 65 -2.35 -16.74 -7.59
CA ASN A 65 -1.31 -15.83 -7.14
C ASN A 65 -1.88 -14.49 -6.61
N PRO A 66 -2.47 -14.48 -5.41
CA PRO A 66 -3.04 -13.28 -4.80
C PRO A 66 -2.01 -12.19 -4.52
N GLN A 67 -0.72 -12.54 -4.46
CA GLN A 67 0.38 -11.60 -4.21
C GLN A 67 0.59 -10.63 -5.39
N ASN A 68 0.12 -10.97 -6.58
CA ASN A 68 0.13 -10.08 -7.75
C ASN A 68 -1.09 -9.15 -7.80
N ASP A 69 -1.93 -9.16 -6.77
CA ASP A 69 -3.05 -8.23 -6.69
C ASP A 69 -2.55 -6.81 -6.39
N LEU A 70 -3.09 -5.83 -7.11
CA LEU A 70 -2.72 -4.42 -6.99
C LEU A 70 -2.91 -3.88 -5.56
N LEU A 71 -3.87 -4.43 -4.79
CA LEU A 71 -4.08 -4.04 -3.40
C LEU A 71 -2.97 -4.57 -2.48
N ILE A 72 -2.44 -5.76 -2.77
CA ILE A 72 -1.29 -6.31 -2.02
C ILE A 72 -0.04 -5.49 -2.32
N GLU A 73 0.22 -5.16 -3.58
CA GLU A 73 1.35 -4.28 -3.96
C GLU A 73 1.27 -2.92 -3.26
N GLN A 74 0.07 -2.35 -3.14
CA GLN A 74 -0.14 -1.13 -2.36
C GLN A 74 0.16 -1.32 -0.88
N ILE A 75 -0.27 -2.42 -0.26
CA ILE A 75 0.03 -2.72 1.15
C ILE A 75 1.54 -2.84 1.35
N ASP A 76 2.25 -3.55 0.48
CA ASP A 76 3.71 -3.71 0.54
C ASP A 76 4.43 -2.36 0.40
N GLN A 77 3.94 -1.49 -0.48
CA GLN A 77 4.46 -0.13 -0.62
C GLN A 77 4.28 0.67 0.67
N TRP A 78 3.11 0.60 1.29
CA TRP A 78 2.81 1.29 2.55
C TRP A 78 3.69 0.77 3.69
N GLU A 79 3.88 -0.55 3.78
CA GLU A 79 4.78 -1.16 4.76
C GLU A 79 6.21 -0.63 4.61
N ARG A 80 6.75 -0.67 3.39
CA ARG A 80 8.11 -0.19 3.10
C ARG A 80 8.30 1.28 3.50
N ILE A 81 7.38 2.15 3.10
CA ILE A 81 7.44 3.58 3.42
C ILE A 81 7.36 3.81 4.93
N SER A 82 6.50 3.06 5.62
CA SER A 82 6.34 3.18 7.08
C SER A 82 7.60 2.79 7.83
N ILE A 83 8.23 1.67 7.45
CA ILE A 83 9.50 1.22 8.05
C ILE A 83 10.58 2.27 7.85
N GLU A 84 10.73 2.79 6.63
CA GLU A 84 11.73 3.81 6.32
C GLU A 84 11.51 5.08 7.14
N THR A 85 10.26 5.52 7.26
CA THR A 85 9.89 6.71 8.05
C THR A 85 10.23 6.52 9.53
N ILE A 86 9.90 5.37 10.11
CA ILE A 86 10.20 5.05 11.52
C ILE A 86 11.72 5.03 11.74
N GLN A 87 12.48 4.42 10.82
CA GLN A 87 13.93 4.36 10.91
C GLN A 87 14.57 5.75 10.85
N GLN A 88 14.13 6.60 9.91
CA GLN A 88 14.60 7.98 9.81
C GLN A 88 14.31 8.76 11.09
N LYS A 89 13.10 8.65 11.65
CA LYS A 89 12.76 9.34 12.90
C LYS A 89 13.52 8.82 14.11
N ALA A 90 13.75 7.50 14.20
CA ALA A 90 14.59 6.94 15.25
C ALA A 90 16.02 7.47 15.16
N GLU A 91 16.56 7.63 13.94
CA GLU A 91 17.91 8.16 13.73
C GLU A 91 18.01 9.66 14.06
N GLU A 92 17.03 10.46 13.67
CA GLU A 92 16.93 11.86 14.10
C GLU A 92 16.95 11.97 15.63
N CYS A 93 16.15 11.15 16.33
CA CYS A 93 16.13 11.13 17.79
C CYS A 93 17.48 10.73 18.40
N ARG A 94 18.17 9.72 17.85
CA ARG A 94 19.51 9.33 18.31
C ARG A 94 20.50 10.47 18.16
N ASN A 95 20.49 11.14 17.01
CA ASN A 95 21.39 12.25 16.73
C ASN A 95 21.19 13.42 17.70
N ILE A 96 19.93 13.74 18.05
CA ILE A 96 19.62 14.77 19.05
C ILE A 96 20.23 14.42 20.41
N VAL A 97 20.09 13.16 20.85
CA VAL A 97 20.68 12.72 22.12
C VAL A 97 22.20 12.81 22.07
N ILE A 98 22.81 12.30 20.99
CA ILE A 98 24.28 12.32 20.81
C ILE A 98 24.82 13.76 20.80
N GLU A 99 24.09 14.70 20.20
CA GLU A 99 24.46 16.13 20.19
C GLU A 99 24.42 16.76 21.59
N TYR A 100 23.53 16.29 22.47
CA TYR A 100 23.41 16.78 23.84
C TYR A 100 24.43 16.17 24.81
N LEU A 101 24.89 14.94 24.56
CA LEU A 101 25.83 14.22 25.44
C LEU A 101 27.10 15.01 25.80
N PRO A 102 27.79 15.70 24.88
CA PRO A 102 28.98 16.48 25.24
C PRO A 102 28.71 17.56 26.27
N THR A 103 27.61 18.29 26.16
CA THR A 103 27.23 19.32 27.14
C THR A 103 26.92 18.69 28.49
N PHE A 104 26.14 17.60 28.48
CA PHE A 104 25.83 16.85 29.69
C PHE A 104 27.11 16.36 30.42
N PHE A 105 28.05 15.75 29.71
CA PHE A 105 29.30 15.29 30.31
C PHE A 105 30.20 16.44 30.78
N ASN A 106 30.21 17.58 30.07
CA ASN A 106 30.94 18.76 30.49
C ASN A 106 30.37 19.35 31.79
N ASP A 107 29.06 19.31 31.98
CA ASP A 107 28.41 19.75 33.22
C ASP A 107 28.74 18.82 34.41
N ILE A 108 28.78 17.50 34.17
CA ILE A 108 29.27 16.53 35.15
C ILE A 108 30.74 16.81 35.51
N GLU A 109 31.60 17.03 34.50
CA GLU A 109 33.03 17.29 34.72
C GLU A 109 33.26 18.58 35.53
N ASN A 110 32.50 19.64 35.26
CA ASN A 110 32.56 20.88 36.05
C ASN A 110 32.16 20.66 37.51
N THR A 111 31.09 19.91 37.75
CA THR A 111 30.66 19.54 39.10
C THR A 111 31.73 18.71 39.80
N PHE A 112 32.36 17.77 39.09
CA PHE A 112 33.45 16.95 39.61
C PHE A 112 34.67 17.80 40.01
N ASN A 113 35.05 18.76 39.17
CA ASN A 113 36.16 19.66 39.44
C ASN A 113 35.90 20.54 40.67
N ASN A 114 34.68 21.08 40.80
CA ASN A 114 34.27 21.85 41.99
C ASN A 114 34.32 20.98 43.27
N LEU A 115 33.81 19.75 43.21
CA LEU A 115 33.88 18.82 44.34
C LEU A 115 35.33 18.51 44.74
N SER A 116 36.22 18.33 43.75
CA SER A 116 37.66 18.12 43.96
C SER A 116 38.33 19.31 44.65
N GLU A 117 37.95 20.54 44.29
CA GLU A 117 38.42 21.76 44.96
C GLU A 117 37.94 21.83 46.41
N GLN A 118 36.65 21.59 46.67
CA GLN A 118 36.09 21.57 48.03
C GLN A 118 36.79 20.54 48.92
N ILE A 119 37.06 19.33 48.40
CA ILE A 119 37.79 18.29 49.14
C ILE A 119 39.21 18.77 49.49
N LYS A 120 39.91 19.42 48.56
CA LYS A 120 41.27 19.95 48.80
C LYS A 120 41.26 21.06 49.85
N GLU A 121 40.27 21.94 49.82
CA GLU A 121 40.12 23.03 50.80
C GLU A 121 39.87 22.48 52.20
N ILE A 122 38.88 21.58 52.36
CA ILE A 122 38.57 20.92 53.63
C ILE A 122 39.81 20.20 54.19
N HIS A 123 40.56 19.50 53.33
CA HIS A 123 41.78 18.83 53.74
C HIS A 123 42.90 19.80 54.14
N LYS A 124 43.02 20.96 53.47
CA LYS A 124 44.04 21.97 53.74
C LYS A 124 43.77 22.72 55.03
N GLU A 125 42.51 23.07 55.27
CA GLU A 125 42.07 23.76 56.49
C GLU A 125 41.96 22.80 57.68
N ASN A 126 41.90 21.49 57.40
CA ASN A 126 41.74 20.43 58.40
C ASN A 126 40.45 20.61 59.24
N GLU A 127 39.47 21.31 58.68
CA GLU A 127 38.16 21.59 59.26
C GLU A 127 37.10 20.76 58.54
N PHE A 128 36.81 19.58 59.11
CA PHE A 128 35.73 18.72 58.63
C PHE A 128 34.85 18.24 59.79
N ASN A 129 33.59 17.99 59.48
CA ASN A 129 32.62 17.37 60.38
C ASN A 129 31.73 16.40 59.58
N GLU A 130 30.84 15.71 60.27
CA GLU A 130 29.93 14.72 59.68
C GLU A 130 29.00 15.33 58.61
N ILE A 131 28.65 16.62 58.73
CA ILE A 131 27.81 17.33 57.76
C ILE A 131 28.57 17.49 56.45
N ASN A 132 29.80 18.00 56.49
CA ASN A 132 30.66 18.15 55.31
C ASN A 132 30.90 16.79 54.62
N LEU A 133 31.21 15.75 55.38
CA LEU A 133 31.45 14.41 54.84
C LEU A 133 30.20 13.78 54.21
N ASN A 134 29.02 14.02 54.80
CA ASN A 134 27.77 13.49 54.25
C ASN A 134 27.35 14.25 53.00
N TYR A 135 27.57 15.57 52.93
CA TYR A 135 27.33 16.37 51.74
C TYR A 135 28.16 15.88 50.55
N LEU A 136 29.49 15.73 50.72
CA LEU A 136 30.37 15.23 49.65
C LEU A 136 29.96 13.84 49.16
N LYS A 137 29.53 12.95 50.07
CA LYS A 137 29.03 11.61 49.72
C LYS A 137 27.74 11.68 48.91
N ASN A 138 26.78 12.52 49.31
CA ASN A 138 25.51 12.65 48.60
C ASN A 138 25.72 13.20 47.18
N GLN A 139 26.59 14.19 47.03
CA GLN A 139 26.95 14.73 45.71
C GLN A 139 27.58 13.67 44.81
N LEU A 140 28.45 12.80 45.35
CA LEU A 140 28.99 11.67 44.58
C LEU A 140 27.91 10.65 44.17
N VAL A 141 26.93 10.39 45.04
CA VAL A 141 25.81 9.47 44.74
C VAL A 141 24.93 10.05 43.64
N GLU A 142 24.53 11.32 43.77
CA GLU A 142 23.71 12.03 42.77
C GLU A 142 24.38 12.01 41.38
N MET A 143 25.67 12.31 41.29
CA MET A 143 26.41 12.26 40.03
C MET A 143 26.52 10.83 39.45
N THR A 144 26.51 9.81 40.29
CA THR A 144 26.56 8.40 39.85
C THR A 144 25.21 7.95 39.32
N GLU A 145 24.10 8.48 39.86
CA GLU A 145 22.74 8.19 39.38
C GLU A 145 22.43 8.89 38.05
N GLU A 146 23.15 9.97 37.73
CA GLU A 146 23.02 10.70 36.45
C GLU A 146 23.80 10.05 35.29
N LEU A 147 24.73 9.12 35.55
CA LEU A 147 25.55 8.40 34.54
C LEU A 147 24.89 7.12 34.01
#